data_AF-A0A0P9D6P8-F1
#
_entry.id   AF-A0A0P9D6P8-F1
#
_cell.length_a   1.000
_cell.length_b   1.000
_cell.length_c   1.000
_cell.angle_alpha   90.00
_cell.angle_beta   90.00
_cell.angle_gamma   90.00
#
_symmetry.space_group_name_H-M   'P 1'
#
loop_
_entity.id
_entity.type
_entity.pdbx_description
1 polymer ?
#
loop_
_entity_poly.entity_id
_entity_poly.type
_entity_poly.pdbx_seq_one_letter_code
_entity_poly.pdbx_strand_id
1 'polypeptide(L)'
;VNHSTTADNIWATPLQLPGSTTIGSDDIASVVAYNDQSGPSIGVIWSNHTSQSAPAMMNFAFHRDADATTTWQPVESIYGGTGAGTCLADDHLNIKSLQADSSGSLYAAVKTSTGDSGKCTGGKDLLRLVVRRPNNTWDWATFATTSDDETRPLVLLDTTNRKVYMFATSPTSCGVIYMKSTSMDNLSFPTGKGTPFISSSTYTCLNNVTSTKQTLDAVSDLVVMASNENGNNNGGNGFVYMHNVLDLGTPTPRLIFSGQPDGAEINKPLAMQPAVTVLNNKGQKDTTFNGTITLAIKSGTGTSGAALTGTATVNAVAGVATFSGLAVNKAGTAYQLTASSAGFQAIESAAFNISKASQAITFAPAPVGKRYLDAPFTISATSSSGLAVSYSDANPNDACTVSGAVITTIWP
;
A
#
# COMPACT_ATOMS: atom_id res chain seq x y z
N VAL A 1 12.92 -15.28 7.06
CA VAL A 1 11.84 -14.78 6.18
C VAL A 1 11.43 -15.88 5.21
N ASN A 2 10.14 -16.03 4.97
CA ASN A 2 9.61 -16.93 3.94
C ASN A 2 8.37 -16.29 3.30
N HIS A 3 8.01 -16.71 2.08
CA HIS A 3 6.84 -16.25 1.35
C HIS A 3 6.23 -17.39 0.53
N SER A 4 4.95 -17.25 0.19
CA SER A 4 4.28 -18.10 -0.81
C SER A 4 4.73 -17.71 -2.22
N THR A 5 4.82 -18.68 -3.13
CA THR A 5 5.32 -18.45 -4.50
C THR A 5 4.17 -18.38 -5.50
N THR A 6 3.68 -19.52 -5.96
CA THR A 6 2.61 -19.60 -6.98
C THR A 6 1.21 -19.75 -6.39
N ALA A 7 1.10 -20.11 -5.11
CA ALA A 7 -0.14 -20.27 -4.38
C ALA A 7 0.08 -20.12 -2.87
N ASP A 8 -0.98 -19.78 -2.12
CA ASP A 8 -0.94 -19.52 -0.68
C ASP A 8 -0.47 -20.72 0.17
N ASN A 9 -0.53 -21.93 -0.39
CA ASN A 9 -0.07 -23.16 0.27
C ASN A 9 1.29 -23.67 -0.24
N ILE A 10 1.95 -22.96 -1.17
CA ILE A 10 3.25 -23.34 -1.73
C ILE A 10 4.30 -22.32 -1.29
N TRP A 11 5.15 -22.71 -0.34
CA TRP A 11 6.14 -21.85 0.29
C TRP A 11 7.54 -22.02 -0.31
N ALA A 12 8.29 -20.93 -0.37
CA ALA A 12 9.70 -20.97 -0.74
C ALA A 12 10.56 -21.63 0.36
N THR A 13 11.85 -21.82 0.06
CA THR A 13 12.84 -22.18 1.07
C THR A 13 13.03 -20.98 2.03
N PRO A 14 12.92 -21.17 3.35
CA PRO A 14 13.16 -20.10 4.31
C PRO A 14 14.55 -19.50 4.17
N LEU A 15 14.62 -18.17 4.17
CA LEU A 15 15.86 -17.39 4.17
C LEU A 15 16.14 -16.85 5.57
N GLN A 16 17.35 -17.08 6.09
CA GLN A 16 17.80 -16.44 7.33
C GLN A 16 18.37 -15.04 7.03
N LEU A 17 17.98 -14.04 7.80
CA LEU A 17 18.56 -12.70 7.67
C LEU A 17 19.96 -12.65 8.30
N PRO A 18 20.92 -11.90 7.73
CA PRO A 18 22.24 -11.72 8.34
C PRO A 18 22.13 -11.22 9.79
N GLY A 19 22.94 -11.75 10.71
CA GLY A 19 22.96 -11.33 12.12
C GLY A 19 21.85 -11.92 13.02
N SER A 20 20.95 -12.76 12.48
CA SER A 20 19.89 -13.46 13.24
C SER A 20 20.33 -14.85 13.74
N THR A 21 21.50 -14.95 14.38
CA THR A 21 22.15 -16.25 14.66
C THR A 21 21.92 -16.81 16.06
N THR A 22 21.36 -16.02 16.99
CA THR A 22 21.08 -16.43 18.37
C THR A 22 19.71 -15.91 18.77
N ILE A 23 18.77 -16.82 19.09
CA ILE A 23 17.39 -16.50 19.43
C ILE A 23 17.18 -16.78 20.93
N GLY A 24 16.85 -15.75 21.70
CA GLY A 24 16.38 -15.84 23.08
C GLY A 24 14.88 -16.13 23.18
N SER A 25 14.38 -16.41 24.39
CA SER A 25 12.95 -16.68 24.62
C SER A 25 12.05 -15.49 24.29
N ASP A 26 12.59 -14.29 24.40
CA ASP A 26 11.84 -13.02 24.29
C ASP A 26 12.10 -12.37 22.92
N ASP A 27 12.67 -13.11 21.98
CA ASP A 27 12.90 -12.61 20.64
C ASP A 27 11.65 -12.60 19.78
N ILE A 28 11.35 -11.43 19.22
CA ILE A 28 10.19 -11.19 18.36
C ILE A 28 10.59 -10.46 17.09
N ALA A 29 9.88 -10.75 16.01
CA ALA A 29 10.00 -10.05 14.75
C ALA A 29 8.63 -9.60 14.23
N SER A 30 8.61 -8.48 13.51
CA SER A 30 7.44 -8.00 12.78
C SER A 30 7.82 -7.56 11.38
N VAL A 31 6.86 -7.69 10.46
CA VAL A 31 7.01 -7.32 9.05
C VAL A 31 6.13 -6.12 8.70
N VAL A 32 6.61 -5.26 7.82
CA VAL A 32 5.90 -4.08 7.32
C VAL A 32 6.11 -3.91 5.82
N ALA A 33 5.04 -3.61 5.09
CA ALA A 33 5.12 -3.18 3.69
C ALA A 33 5.12 -1.64 3.64
N TYR A 34 6.00 -1.07 2.81
CA TYR A 34 6.16 0.37 2.67
C TYR A 34 6.76 0.73 1.31
N ASN A 35 6.67 2.01 0.94
CA ASN A 35 7.43 2.54 -0.19
C ASN A 35 8.68 3.21 0.36
N ASP A 36 9.85 2.72 -0.03
CA ASP A 36 11.12 3.39 0.22
C ASP A 36 11.42 4.38 -0.94
N GLN A 37 12.49 5.17 -0.82
CA GLN A 37 12.94 6.10 -1.86
C GLN A 37 13.17 5.40 -3.22
N SER A 38 13.53 4.12 -3.19
CA SER A 38 13.79 3.31 -4.39
C SER A 38 12.57 2.54 -4.89
N GLY A 39 11.40 2.72 -4.27
CA GLY A 39 10.16 2.04 -4.63
C GLY A 39 9.63 1.10 -3.53
N PRO A 40 8.66 0.23 -3.87
CA PRO A 40 8.04 -0.69 -2.93
C PRO A 40 9.04 -1.62 -2.25
N SER A 41 8.82 -1.89 -0.97
CA SER A 41 9.71 -2.71 -0.14
C SER A 41 8.97 -3.40 1.01
N ILE A 42 9.54 -4.51 1.47
CA ILE A 42 9.18 -5.19 2.71
C ILE A 42 10.29 -5.02 3.73
N GLY A 43 9.96 -4.50 4.91
CA GLY A 43 10.86 -4.36 6.04
C GLY A 43 10.57 -5.41 7.12
N VAL A 44 11.63 -5.88 7.77
CA VAL A 44 11.56 -6.76 8.95
C VAL A 44 12.32 -6.08 10.08
N ILE A 45 11.64 -5.88 11.20
CA ILE A 45 12.22 -5.43 12.47
C ILE A 45 12.22 -6.60 13.44
N TRP A 46 13.30 -6.79 14.19
CA TRP A 46 13.40 -7.87 15.17
C TRP A 46 14.31 -7.50 16.34
N SER A 47 13.98 -8.05 17.51
CA SER A 47 14.88 -8.06 18.65
C SER A 47 15.90 -9.18 18.51
N ASN A 48 17.11 -8.92 19.00
CA ASN A 48 18.03 -9.94 19.45
C ASN A 48 18.19 -9.74 20.97
N HIS A 49 17.47 -10.50 21.79
CA HIS A 49 17.51 -10.44 23.25
C HIS A 49 18.49 -11.50 23.73
N THR A 50 19.57 -11.06 24.38
CA THR A 50 20.49 -11.97 25.06
C THR A 50 20.70 -11.47 26.48
N SER A 51 20.55 -12.35 27.47
CA SER A 51 20.49 -11.93 28.86
C SER A 51 21.85 -11.77 29.55
N GLN A 52 22.98 -12.19 28.95
CA GLN A 52 24.24 -12.30 29.72
C GLN A 52 25.57 -11.92 29.04
N SER A 53 25.73 -11.88 27.71
CA SER A 53 27.07 -11.61 27.13
C SER A 53 27.15 -11.36 25.61
N ALA A 54 26.05 -11.32 24.88
CA ALA A 54 26.03 -11.13 23.43
C ALA A 54 25.32 -9.81 23.06
N PRO A 55 25.44 -9.33 21.82
CA PRO A 55 24.81 -8.10 21.40
C PRO A 55 23.30 -8.18 21.57
N ALA A 56 22.74 -7.25 22.33
CA ALA A 56 21.30 -7.13 22.49
C ALA A 56 20.82 -5.89 21.74
N MET A 57 20.24 -6.11 20.57
CA MET A 57 20.00 -5.07 19.58
C MET A 57 18.60 -5.19 18.99
N MET A 58 17.95 -4.06 18.79
CA MET A 58 16.79 -3.98 17.91
C MET A 58 17.30 -3.66 16.50
N ASN A 59 17.00 -4.53 15.55
CA ASN A 59 17.53 -4.47 14.20
C ASN A 59 16.41 -4.32 13.18
N PHE A 60 16.78 -3.80 12.01
CA PHE A 60 15.92 -3.72 10.85
C PHE A 60 16.68 -4.14 9.59
N ALA A 61 16.00 -4.77 8.66
CA ALA A 61 16.49 -5.04 7.31
C ALA A 61 15.30 -5.02 6.36
N PHE A 62 15.55 -4.71 5.10
CA PHE A 62 14.50 -4.64 4.10
C PHE A 62 14.90 -5.30 2.79
N HIS A 63 13.88 -5.64 2.02
CA HIS A 63 13.94 -6.21 0.68
C HIS A 63 13.16 -5.31 -0.25
N ARG A 64 13.75 -4.92 -1.38
CA ARG A 64 13.06 -4.13 -2.41
C ARG A 64 12.35 -5.06 -3.36
N ASP A 65 11.15 -4.73 -3.80
CA ASP A 65 10.38 -5.59 -4.72
C ASP A 65 11.13 -5.87 -6.04
N ALA A 66 12.04 -4.98 -6.44
CA ALA A 66 12.88 -5.14 -7.63
C ALA A 66 14.12 -6.03 -7.42
N ASP A 67 14.50 -6.34 -6.18
CA ASP A 67 15.66 -7.18 -5.86
C ASP A 67 15.34 -8.68 -6.03
N ALA A 68 16.37 -9.49 -6.29
CA ALA A 68 16.23 -10.94 -6.25
C ALA A 68 15.75 -11.40 -4.86
N THR A 69 14.98 -12.48 -4.80
CA THR A 69 14.31 -12.95 -3.57
C THR A 69 15.26 -13.24 -2.40
N THR A 70 16.53 -13.52 -2.66
CA THR A 70 17.57 -13.77 -1.65
C THR A 70 18.40 -12.53 -1.28
N THR A 71 18.20 -11.41 -1.98
CA THR A 71 19.01 -10.19 -1.82
C THR A 71 18.34 -9.23 -0.85
N TRP A 72 18.79 -9.22 0.40
CA TRP A 72 18.35 -8.27 1.42
C TRP A 72 19.37 -7.16 1.60
N GLN A 73 18.88 -5.98 1.98
CA GLN A 73 19.71 -4.82 2.26
C GLN A 73 20.48 -5.01 3.58
N PRO A 74 21.62 -4.31 3.76
CA PRO A 74 22.40 -4.39 4.99
C PRO A 74 21.56 -4.13 6.23
N VAL A 75 21.87 -4.85 7.32
CA VAL A 75 21.18 -4.70 8.59
C VAL A 75 21.45 -3.31 9.17
N GLU A 76 20.37 -2.65 9.55
CA GLU A 76 20.36 -1.39 10.29
C GLU A 76 20.18 -1.69 11.78
N SER A 77 21.12 -1.25 12.62
CA SER A 77 20.97 -1.31 14.07
C SER A 77 20.25 -0.05 14.56
N ILE A 78 19.06 -0.23 15.16
CA ILE A 78 18.23 0.88 15.64
C ILE A 78 18.75 1.39 16.98
N TYR A 79 18.92 0.48 17.94
CA TYR A 79 19.53 0.73 19.24
C TYR A 79 20.01 -0.59 19.86
N GLY A 80 20.81 -0.47 20.92
CA GLY A 80 21.42 -1.60 21.62
C GLY A 80 22.94 -1.50 21.60
N GLY A 81 23.62 -2.58 21.98
CA GLY A 81 25.08 -2.61 21.98
C GLY A 81 25.65 -4.02 22.09
N THR A 82 26.97 -4.10 22.03
CA THR A 82 27.75 -5.36 22.09
C THR A 82 28.45 -5.57 23.45
N GLY A 83 28.32 -4.61 24.38
CA GLY A 83 28.98 -4.64 25.69
C GLY A 83 28.11 -5.25 26.80
N ALA A 84 28.73 -5.75 27.86
CA ALA A 84 28.01 -6.19 29.06
C ALA A 84 27.13 -5.06 29.61
N GLY A 85 25.85 -5.34 29.88
CA GLY A 85 24.85 -4.36 30.34
C GLY A 85 24.01 -3.71 29.24
N THR A 86 24.27 -4.01 27.96
CA THR A 86 23.52 -3.45 26.81
C THR A 86 22.26 -4.25 26.41
N CYS A 87 21.65 -4.98 27.35
CA CYS A 87 20.42 -5.78 27.15
C CYS A 87 19.15 -4.92 26.99
N LEU A 88 19.09 -4.09 25.94
CA LEU A 88 17.95 -3.18 25.72
C LEU A 88 16.91 -3.71 24.73
N ALA A 89 17.22 -4.72 23.91
CA ALA A 89 16.22 -5.30 23.02
C ALA A 89 15.34 -6.28 23.80
N ASP A 90 14.03 -6.25 23.57
CA ASP A 90 13.05 -6.98 24.39
C ASP A 90 11.84 -7.41 23.57
N ASP A 91 10.98 -8.21 24.20
CA ASP A 91 9.70 -8.63 23.68
C ASP A 91 8.69 -7.48 23.62
N HIS A 92 7.77 -7.56 22.66
CA HIS A 92 6.75 -6.55 22.34
C HIS A 92 7.20 -5.44 21.39
N LEU A 93 6.61 -5.55 20.20
CA LEU A 93 6.91 -4.76 19.03
C LEU A 93 5.62 -4.54 18.24
N ASN A 94 5.39 -3.31 17.82
CA ASN A 94 4.35 -2.95 16.87
C ASN A 94 4.94 -1.96 15.86
N ILE A 95 4.82 -2.22 14.56
CA ILE A 95 5.38 -1.38 13.50
C ILE A 95 4.32 -1.02 12.45
N LYS A 96 4.39 0.20 11.95
CA LYS A 96 3.53 0.74 10.89
C LYS A 96 4.34 1.55 9.89
N SER A 97 3.95 1.49 8.64
CA SER A 97 4.35 2.45 7.62
C SER A 97 3.36 3.60 7.57
N LEU A 98 3.85 4.79 7.28
CA LEU A 98 3.00 5.93 6.94
C LEU A 98 2.46 5.73 5.51
N GLN A 99 1.37 4.97 5.40
CA GLN A 99 0.70 4.66 4.14
C GLN A 99 0.17 5.96 3.50
N ALA A 100 0.31 6.08 2.18
CA ALA A 100 -0.06 7.24 1.33
C ALA A 100 0.85 8.48 1.38
N ASP A 101 1.90 8.49 2.21
CA ASP A 101 2.96 9.50 2.13
C ASP A 101 4.15 8.96 1.33
N SER A 102 4.66 9.73 0.36
CA SER A 102 5.89 9.41 -0.37
C SER A 102 7.15 9.46 0.50
N SER A 103 7.04 9.90 1.76
CA SER A 103 8.17 9.94 2.69
C SER A 103 8.71 8.54 3.02
N GLY A 104 7.87 7.50 3.06
CA GLY A 104 8.37 6.14 3.36
C GLY A 104 8.80 5.94 4.81
N SER A 105 8.38 6.83 5.73
CA SER A 105 8.73 6.71 7.14
C SER A 105 8.07 5.49 7.79
N LEU A 106 8.82 4.82 8.66
CA LEU A 106 8.33 3.72 9.50
C LEU A 106 8.30 4.15 10.96
N TYR A 107 7.26 3.75 11.67
CA TYR A 107 7.09 4.04 13.09
C TYR A 107 6.90 2.72 13.83
N ALA A 108 7.74 2.46 14.83
CA ALA A 108 7.61 1.29 15.67
C ALA A 108 7.55 1.65 17.15
N ALA A 109 6.55 1.10 17.82
CA ALA A 109 6.45 1.02 19.26
C ALA A 109 7.23 -0.22 19.72
N VAL A 110 8.21 -0.03 20.60
CA VAL A 110 9.11 -1.10 21.07
C VAL A 110 9.28 -1.04 22.57
N LYS A 111 9.45 -2.20 23.19
CA LYS A 111 9.86 -2.33 24.59
C LYS A 111 11.38 -2.51 24.69
N THR A 112 11.91 -2.18 25.85
CA THR A 112 13.28 -2.48 26.23
C THR A 112 13.31 -3.25 27.55
N SER A 113 14.38 -4.02 27.79
CA SER A 113 14.54 -4.76 29.05
C SER A 113 15.01 -3.87 30.21
N THR A 114 14.82 -2.55 30.09
CA THR A 114 15.11 -1.59 31.16
C THR A 114 14.16 -1.88 32.33
N GLY A 115 14.70 -2.41 33.43
CA GLY A 115 13.92 -2.75 34.62
C GLY A 115 13.76 -4.25 34.89
N ASP A 116 14.05 -5.11 33.90
CA ASP A 116 13.84 -6.57 34.02
C ASP A 116 14.90 -7.26 34.89
N SER A 117 16.14 -6.76 34.85
CA SER A 117 17.19 -7.18 35.76
C SER A 117 18.08 -6.00 36.08
N GLY A 118 18.55 -5.87 37.33
CA GLY A 118 19.50 -4.83 37.74
C GLY A 118 20.85 -4.86 37.01
N LYS A 119 21.00 -5.74 36.00
CA LYS A 119 22.18 -5.91 35.14
C LYS A 119 22.04 -5.20 33.79
N CYS A 120 20.83 -4.84 33.35
CA CYS A 120 20.63 -4.06 32.13
C CYS A 120 20.88 -2.57 32.43
N THR A 121 22.10 -2.12 32.16
CA THR A 121 22.56 -0.75 32.35
C THR A 121 22.76 -0.10 30.98
N GLY A 122 21.74 0.60 30.45
CA GLY A 122 21.84 1.16 29.10
C GLY A 122 20.80 2.19 28.70
N GLY A 123 19.76 2.45 29.51
CA GLY A 123 18.71 3.40 29.18
C GLY A 123 17.76 3.65 30.35
N LYS A 124 16.94 4.70 30.24
CA LYS A 124 15.82 4.98 31.17
C LYS A 124 14.46 4.64 30.56
N ASP A 125 14.44 4.30 29.27
CA ASP A 125 13.23 4.15 28.49
C ASP A 125 12.76 2.70 28.59
N LEU A 126 11.65 2.45 29.27
CA LEU A 126 10.98 1.15 29.25
C LEU A 126 10.34 0.90 27.88
N LEU A 127 9.71 1.93 27.31
CA LEU A 127 9.08 1.88 25.99
C LEU A 127 9.55 3.05 25.12
N ARG A 128 9.76 2.80 23.83
CA ARG A 128 10.18 3.80 22.84
C ARG A 128 9.23 3.83 21.65
N LEU A 129 9.08 5.02 21.08
CA LEU A 129 8.78 5.18 19.66
C LEU A 129 10.10 5.26 18.91
N VAL A 130 10.36 4.36 17.98
CA VAL A 130 11.48 4.47 17.03
C VAL A 130 10.93 4.77 15.65
N VAL A 131 11.59 5.67 14.93
CA VAL A 131 11.15 6.15 13.62
C VAL A 131 12.29 6.02 12.62
N ARG A 132 12.08 5.22 11.58
CA ARG A 132 12.95 5.22 10.40
C ARG A 132 12.50 6.35 9.50
N ARG A 133 13.39 7.32 9.30
CA ARG A 133 13.17 8.46 8.42
C ARG A 133 13.39 8.08 6.96
N PRO A 134 12.88 8.89 6.01
CA PRO A 134 13.00 8.62 4.58
C PRO A 134 14.45 8.39 4.17
N ASN A 135 15.38 9.20 4.69
CA ASN A 135 16.83 9.15 4.48
C ASN A 135 17.55 7.97 5.17
N ASN A 136 16.81 6.94 5.61
CA ASN A 136 17.32 5.75 6.29
C ASN A 136 18.02 6.04 7.63
N THR A 137 17.77 7.20 8.25
CA THR A 137 18.24 7.49 9.61
C THR A 137 17.17 7.12 10.64
N TRP A 138 17.60 6.79 11.86
CA TRP A 138 16.72 6.43 12.95
C TRP A 138 16.66 7.54 14.00
N ASP A 139 15.43 7.94 14.33
CA ASP A 139 15.12 8.78 15.50
C ASP A 139 14.38 7.95 16.53
N TRP A 140 14.36 8.40 17.79
CA TRP A 140 13.45 7.84 18.78
C TRP A 140 12.99 8.87 19.81
N ALA A 141 11.89 8.55 20.49
CA ALA A 141 11.42 9.25 21.68
C ALA A 141 11.02 8.27 22.78
N THR A 142 11.30 8.64 24.02
CA THR A 142 10.86 7.90 25.21
C THR A 142 9.34 8.00 25.32
N PHE A 143 8.65 6.86 25.27
CA PHE A 143 7.22 6.79 25.57
C PHE A 143 7.00 6.55 27.06
N ALA A 144 7.74 5.62 27.68
CA ALA A 144 7.57 5.26 29.09
C ALA A 144 8.92 4.98 29.76
N THR A 145 8.95 5.13 31.08
CA THR A 145 10.05 4.77 31.97
C THR A 145 9.63 3.66 32.93
N THR A 146 10.57 3.11 33.71
CA THR A 146 10.25 2.06 34.69
C THR A 146 9.28 2.50 35.79
N SER A 147 9.21 3.80 36.10
CA SER A 147 8.21 4.33 37.05
C SER A 147 6.79 4.35 36.50
N ASP A 148 6.63 4.30 35.17
CA ASP A 148 5.32 4.28 34.52
C ASP A 148 4.73 2.87 34.52
N ASP A 149 5.56 1.82 34.63
CA ASP A 149 5.14 0.42 34.72
C ASP A 149 4.22 0.04 33.54
N GLU A 150 4.69 0.29 32.32
CA GLU A 150 3.93 0.16 31.06
C GLU A 150 4.49 -0.96 30.16
N THR A 151 3.62 -1.68 29.44
CA THR A 151 4.00 -2.78 28.54
C THR A 151 3.10 -2.91 27.31
N ARG A 152 3.47 -3.83 26.39
CA ARG A 152 2.72 -4.19 25.17
C ARG A 152 2.34 -2.97 24.33
N PRO A 153 3.30 -2.18 23.86
CA PRO A 153 2.97 -0.92 23.23
C PRO A 153 2.37 -1.12 21.83
N LEU A 154 1.42 -0.25 21.48
CA LEU A 154 0.79 -0.13 20.15
C LEU A 154 1.03 1.28 19.63
N VAL A 155 1.40 1.44 18.36
CA VAL A 155 1.47 2.75 17.69
C VAL A 155 0.33 2.88 16.70
N LEU A 156 -0.23 4.09 16.54
CA LEU A 156 -1.21 4.47 15.52
C LEU A 156 -0.82 5.83 14.91
N LEU A 157 -1.04 5.98 13.61
CA LEU A 157 -0.55 7.12 12.82
C LEU A 157 -1.74 7.92 12.28
N ASP A 158 -1.92 9.13 12.80
CA ASP A 158 -2.94 10.08 12.36
C ASP A 158 -2.36 11.03 11.31
N THR A 159 -2.79 10.82 10.06
CA THR A 159 -2.36 11.60 8.90
C THR A 159 -3.07 12.95 8.79
N THR A 160 -4.22 13.12 9.44
CA THR A 160 -4.96 14.40 9.44
C THR A 160 -4.22 15.43 10.28
N ASN A 161 -3.80 15.06 11.49
CA ASN A 161 -3.15 16.00 12.41
C ASN A 161 -1.62 15.85 12.48
N ARG A 162 -1.04 14.96 11.67
CA ARG A 162 0.39 14.59 11.69
C ARG A 162 0.85 14.19 13.11
N LYS A 163 0.06 13.33 13.76
CA LYS A 163 0.32 12.84 15.12
C LYS A 163 0.59 11.35 15.14
N VAL A 164 1.47 10.97 16.05
CA VAL A 164 1.66 9.58 16.46
C VAL A 164 0.97 9.40 17.79
N TYR A 165 0.05 8.45 17.87
CA TYR A 165 -0.57 8.00 19.11
C TYR A 165 0.06 6.68 19.53
N MET A 166 0.43 6.56 20.80
CA MET A 166 0.90 5.30 21.37
C MET A 166 0.07 4.93 22.58
N PHE A 167 -0.13 3.62 22.72
CA PHE A 167 -0.95 3.01 23.77
C PHE A 167 -0.13 1.93 24.46
N ALA A 168 -0.29 1.80 25.77
CA ALA A 168 0.34 0.73 26.55
C ALA A 168 -0.53 0.34 27.74
N THR A 169 -0.35 -0.89 28.19
CA THR A 169 -0.98 -1.39 29.41
C THR A 169 -0.16 -0.97 30.63
N SER A 170 -0.81 -0.50 31.71
CA SER A 170 -0.18 -0.34 33.01
C SER A 170 -1.10 -0.78 34.15
N PRO A 171 -0.60 -1.53 35.18
CA PRO A 171 0.80 -1.99 35.38
C PRO A 171 1.26 -3.05 34.35
N THR A 172 2.55 -3.43 34.37
CA THR A 172 3.21 -4.35 33.41
C THR A 172 2.58 -5.76 33.34
N SER A 173 1.71 -6.12 34.28
CA SER A 173 0.88 -7.33 34.19
C SER A 173 -0.37 -7.09 33.38
N CYS A 174 -1.33 -6.36 33.94
CA CYS A 174 -2.59 -5.95 33.31
C CYS A 174 -3.21 -4.82 34.13
N GLY A 175 -4.06 -3.99 33.51
CA GLY A 175 -4.66 -2.86 34.22
C GLY A 175 -5.49 -1.95 33.34
N VAL A 176 -5.01 -0.73 33.19
CA VAL A 176 -5.60 0.32 32.35
C VAL A 176 -4.75 0.48 31.10
N ILE A 177 -5.41 0.76 29.98
CA ILE A 177 -4.73 1.16 28.76
C ILE A 177 -4.55 2.67 28.77
N TYR A 178 -3.31 3.13 28.75
CA TYR A 178 -2.97 4.54 28.70
C TYR A 178 -2.60 4.97 27.28
N MET A 179 -2.79 6.25 26.98
CA MET A 179 -2.47 6.89 25.72
C MET A 179 -1.58 8.11 25.93
N LYS A 180 -0.59 8.27 25.05
CA LYS A 180 0.12 9.54 24.81
C LYS A 180 0.17 9.80 23.32
N SER A 181 0.43 11.05 22.95
CA SER A 181 0.63 11.44 21.56
C SER A 181 1.83 12.37 21.40
N THR A 182 2.44 12.34 20.22
CA THR A 182 3.49 13.27 19.78
C THR A 182 3.23 13.73 18.35
N SER A 183 3.86 14.82 17.93
CA SER A 183 3.97 15.16 16.49
C SER A 183 4.81 14.11 15.77
N MET A 184 4.51 13.85 14.49
CA MET A 184 5.37 13.07 13.57
C MET A 184 6.69 13.79 13.23
N ASP A 185 6.69 15.12 13.29
CA ASP A 185 7.79 15.96 12.84
C ASP A 185 8.78 16.26 13.97
N ASN A 186 8.28 16.48 15.19
CA ASN A 186 9.09 16.68 16.40
C ASN A 186 8.67 15.70 17.50
N LEU A 187 9.43 14.62 17.68
CA LEU A 187 9.07 13.52 18.58
C LEU A 187 9.31 13.93 20.04
N SER A 188 8.24 14.05 20.82
CA SER A 188 8.29 14.33 22.27
C SER A 188 6.97 13.91 22.93
N PHE A 189 7.05 12.98 23.88
CA PHE A 189 5.91 12.59 24.72
C PHE A 189 5.95 13.31 26.08
N PRO A 190 4.78 13.58 26.69
CA PRO A 190 4.72 14.02 28.08
C PRO A 190 5.21 12.93 29.03
N THR A 191 5.75 13.32 30.19
CA THR A 191 6.18 12.41 31.25
C THR A 191 4.99 11.77 31.99
N GLY A 192 5.23 10.65 32.67
CA GLY A 192 4.20 9.90 33.38
C GLY A 192 3.45 8.92 32.46
N LYS A 193 2.45 8.21 32.99
CA LYS A 193 1.63 7.22 32.24
C LYS A 193 0.77 7.82 31.13
N GLY A 194 0.53 9.13 31.12
CA GLY A 194 -0.38 9.75 30.15
C GLY A 194 -1.84 9.59 30.55
N THR A 195 -2.74 9.55 29.56
CA THR A 195 -4.19 9.60 29.80
C THR A 195 -4.80 8.20 29.77
N PRO A 196 -5.59 7.76 30.77
CA PRO A 196 -6.40 6.55 30.66
C PRO A 196 -7.28 6.59 29.41
N PHE A 197 -7.08 5.64 28.49
CA PHE A 197 -7.83 5.52 27.25
C PHE A 197 -8.90 4.43 27.31
N ILE A 198 -8.55 3.25 27.86
CA ILE A 198 -9.52 2.19 28.15
C ILE A 198 -9.35 1.82 29.62
N SER A 199 -10.40 2.03 30.40
CA SER A 199 -10.44 1.67 31.81
C SER A 199 -11.84 1.18 32.18
N SER A 200 -11.91 0.33 33.19
CA SER A 200 -13.17 -0.18 33.70
C SER A 200 -13.04 -0.47 35.20
N SER A 201 -14.09 -0.17 35.95
CA SER A 201 -14.22 -0.61 37.34
C SER A 201 -14.62 -2.08 37.46
N THR A 202 -15.14 -2.68 36.38
CA THR A 202 -15.60 -4.08 36.33
C THR A 202 -14.53 -4.99 35.74
N TYR A 203 -13.85 -4.54 34.68
CA TYR A 203 -12.81 -5.29 33.97
C TYR A 203 -11.46 -4.61 34.20
N THR A 204 -10.83 -4.94 35.33
CA THR A 204 -9.68 -4.19 35.85
C THR A 204 -8.33 -4.72 35.36
N CYS A 205 -8.31 -5.78 34.57
CA CYS A 205 -7.10 -6.45 34.08
C CYS A 205 -7.05 -6.38 32.55
N LEU A 206 -7.11 -5.17 32.00
CA LEU A 206 -7.05 -4.96 30.55
C LEU A 206 -5.60 -5.06 30.07
N ASN A 207 -5.40 -5.73 28.94
CA ASN A 207 -4.11 -5.94 28.33
C ASN A 207 -4.20 -6.18 26.81
N ASN A 208 -3.06 -6.49 26.18
CA ASN A 208 -2.96 -6.88 24.77
C ASN A 208 -3.66 -5.90 23.83
N VAL A 209 -3.25 -4.63 23.91
CA VAL A 209 -3.78 -3.57 23.05
C VAL A 209 -3.58 -3.90 21.57
N THR A 210 -4.62 -3.66 20.78
CA THR A 210 -4.59 -3.90 19.34
C THR A 210 -5.46 -2.90 18.59
N SER A 211 -5.14 -2.73 17.30
CA SER A 211 -5.89 -1.87 16.38
C SER A 211 -5.57 -2.26 14.93
N THR A 212 -6.12 -1.49 14.00
CA THR A 212 -5.88 -1.59 12.56
C THR A 212 -4.39 -1.51 12.20
N LYS A 213 -3.98 -2.02 11.03
CA LYS A 213 -2.62 -1.80 10.51
C LYS A 213 -2.51 -0.50 9.73
N GLN A 214 -3.62 -0.02 9.20
CA GLN A 214 -3.72 1.14 8.34
C GLN A 214 -3.34 2.43 9.09
N THR A 215 -2.96 3.45 8.32
CA THR A 215 -2.96 4.83 8.81
C THR A 215 -4.39 5.30 9.05
N LEU A 216 -4.51 6.32 9.90
CA LEU A 216 -5.77 6.90 10.32
C LEU A 216 -5.88 8.33 9.79
N ASP A 217 -7.11 8.79 9.68
CA ASP A 217 -7.49 10.15 9.31
C ASP A 217 -8.80 10.50 10.01
N ALA A 218 -9.27 11.74 9.84
CA ALA A 218 -10.55 12.20 10.37
C ALA A 218 -11.78 11.47 9.77
N VAL A 219 -11.61 10.59 8.78
CA VAL A 219 -12.71 9.76 8.26
C VAL A 219 -12.80 8.45 9.02
N SER A 220 -11.66 7.83 9.25
CA SER A 220 -11.52 6.52 9.89
C SER A 220 -11.53 6.61 11.41
N ASP A 221 -11.18 7.78 11.95
CA ASP A 221 -10.93 8.00 13.37
C ASP A 221 -9.93 7.00 13.94
N LEU A 222 -9.83 6.95 15.26
CA LEU A 222 -8.98 6.00 15.96
C LEU A 222 -9.84 5.07 16.80
N VAL A 223 -9.57 3.77 16.72
CA VAL A 223 -10.15 2.73 17.59
C VAL A 223 -9.03 1.91 18.19
N VAL A 224 -9.06 1.68 19.51
CA VAL A 224 -8.18 0.71 20.18
C VAL A 224 -9.03 -0.29 20.91
N MET A 225 -8.62 -1.55 20.86
CA MET A 225 -9.21 -2.65 21.62
C MET A 225 -8.20 -3.23 22.59
N ALA A 226 -8.68 -3.77 23.71
CA ALA A 226 -7.88 -4.49 24.70
C ALA A 226 -8.70 -5.67 25.26
N SER A 227 -8.02 -6.74 25.67
CA SER A 227 -8.65 -7.90 26.29
C SER A 227 -8.55 -7.84 27.80
N ASN A 228 -9.62 -8.24 28.50
CA ASN A 228 -9.54 -8.53 29.93
C ASN A 228 -8.91 -9.92 30.11
N GLU A 229 -7.77 -9.98 30.79
CA GLU A 229 -7.03 -11.23 31.03
C GLU A 229 -7.54 -11.99 32.27
N ASN A 230 -8.34 -11.34 33.12
CA ASN A 230 -9.06 -12.02 34.20
C ASN A 230 -10.22 -12.83 33.63
N GLY A 231 -9.91 -14.02 33.12
CA GLY A 231 -10.91 -15.01 32.73
C GLY A 231 -11.74 -15.52 33.90
N ASN A 232 -12.40 -16.66 33.69
CA ASN A 232 -13.30 -17.29 34.66
C ASN A 232 -12.54 -17.88 35.88
N ASN A 233 -11.21 -17.96 35.80
CA ASN A 233 -10.37 -18.47 36.88
C ASN A 233 -10.09 -17.32 37.88
N ASN A 234 -10.30 -17.58 39.17
CA ASN A 234 -10.22 -16.61 40.29
C ASN A 234 -11.36 -15.57 40.39
N GLY A 235 -12.58 -15.91 39.95
CA GLY A 235 -13.75 -15.04 40.13
C GLY A 235 -13.78 -13.79 39.24
N GLY A 236 -13.02 -13.81 38.14
CA GLY A 236 -13.02 -12.74 37.14
C GLY A 236 -14.31 -12.68 36.32
N ASN A 237 -14.60 -11.51 35.75
CA ASN A 237 -15.81 -11.24 34.96
C ASN A 237 -15.76 -11.81 33.51
N GLY A 238 -15.03 -12.90 33.29
CA GLY A 238 -14.88 -13.57 32.00
C GLY A 238 -13.96 -12.84 31.01
N PHE A 239 -13.62 -13.54 29.91
CA PHE A 239 -12.84 -12.96 28.81
C PHE A 239 -13.72 -12.06 27.94
N VAL A 240 -13.55 -10.75 28.12
CA VAL A 240 -14.20 -9.73 27.28
C VAL A 240 -13.16 -8.89 26.58
N TYR A 241 -13.52 -8.34 25.43
CA TYR A 241 -12.78 -7.22 24.84
C TYR A 241 -13.46 -5.91 25.21
N MET A 242 -12.66 -4.89 25.45
CA MET A 242 -13.10 -3.51 25.58
C MET A 242 -12.49 -2.69 24.46
N HIS A 243 -13.17 -1.62 24.07
CA HIS A 243 -12.64 -0.69 23.09
C HIS A 243 -12.93 0.75 23.53
N ASN A 244 -12.15 1.68 22.99
CA ASN A 244 -12.50 3.08 22.99
C ASN A 244 -12.10 3.70 21.65
N VAL A 245 -12.70 4.84 21.34
CA VAL A 245 -12.48 5.58 20.10
C VAL A 245 -11.99 7.00 20.39
N LEU A 246 -11.29 7.58 19.44
CA LEU A 246 -10.90 8.99 19.46
C LEU A 246 -11.24 9.61 18.11
N ASP A 247 -12.09 10.64 18.15
CA ASP A 247 -12.39 11.52 17.01
C ASP A 247 -11.11 12.29 16.63
N LEU A 248 -10.64 12.09 15.40
CA LEU A 248 -9.43 12.73 14.88
C LEU A 248 -9.71 14.07 14.19
N GLY A 249 -10.94 14.56 14.27
CA GLY A 249 -11.37 15.85 13.79
C GLY A 249 -12.36 15.75 12.64
N THR A 250 -12.57 16.88 11.97
CA THR A 250 -13.53 16.98 10.88
C THR A 250 -12.86 16.63 9.55
N PRO A 251 -13.26 15.55 8.84
CA PRO A 251 -12.68 15.23 7.56
C PRO A 251 -12.95 16.33 6.53
N THR A 252 -12.06 16.47 5.56
CA THR A 252 -12.27 17.40 4.45
C THR A 252 -13.27 16.81 3.44
N PRO A 253 -14.21 17.63 2.91
CA PRO A 253 -15.05 17.20 1.80
C PRO A 253 -14.18 16.74 0.62
N ARG A 254 -14.52 15.59 0.03
CA ARG A 254 -13.69 14.97 -1.02
C ARG A 254 -14.51 14.21 -2.05
N LEU A 255 -13.91 13.95 -3.20
CA LEU A 255 -14.44 13.05 -4.21
C LEU A 255 -13.97 11.62 -3.93
N ILE A 256 -14.78 10.63 -4.30
CA ILE A 256 -14.36 9.23 -4.44
C ILE A 256 -14.93 8.63 -5.73
N PHE A 257 -14.21 7.73 -6.38
CA PHE A 257 -14.80 6.87 -7.41
C PHE A 257 -15.63 5.78 -6.71
N SER A 258 -16.96 5.90 -6.77
CA SER A 258 -17.90 4.90 -6.27
C SER A 258 -18.23 3.82 -7.31
N GLY A 259 -17.88 4.05 -8.57
CA GLY A 259 -17.82 3.07 -9.65
C GLY A 259 -16.57 3.31 -10.48
N GLN A 260 -15.75 2.28 -10.69
CA GLN A 260 -14.53 2.38 -11.49
C GLN A 260 -14.86 2.22 -12.99
N PRO A 261 -14.10 2.86 -13.90
CA PRO A 261 -14.14 2.47 -15.30
C PRO A 261 -13.57 1.05 -15.46
N ASP A 262 -14.13 0.29 -16.40
CA ASP A 262 -13.50 -0.94 -16.90
C ASP A 262 -13.18 -0.79 -18.39
N GLY A 263 -12.31 -1.66 -18.90
CA GLY A 263 -11.84 -1.62 -20.28
C GLY A 263 -12.96 -1.74 -21.32
N ALA A 264 -12.58 -1.47 -22.57
CA ALA A 264 -13.44 -1.67 -23.72
C ALA A 264 -12.60 -1.84 -24.99
N GLU A 265 -13.26 -2.23 -26.08
CA GLU A 265 -12.71 -2.05 -27.42
C GLU A 265 -12.69 -0.56 -27.79
N ILE A 266 -11.70 -0.15 -28.58
CA ILE A 266 -11.57 1.22 -29.12
C ILE A 266 -12.90 1.76 -29.68
N ASN A 267 -13.25 3.01 -29.33
CA ASN A 267 -14.51 3.67 -29.70
C ASN A 267 -15.80 2.99 -29.23
N LYS A 268 -15.74 1.94 -28.40
CA LYS A 268 -16.91 1.37 -27.73
C LYS A 268 -17.04 1.94 -26.31
N PRO A 269 -18.27 2.05 -25.78
CA PRO A 269 -18.47 2.41 -24.39
C PRO A 269 -17.66 1.51 -23.46
N LEU A 270 -17.05 2.09 -22.43
CA LEU A 270 -16.42 1.38 -21.32
C LEU A 270 -17.38 0.33 -20.78
N ALA A 271 -16.90 -0.90 -20.55
CA ALA A 271 -17.74 -2.02 -20.11
C ALA A 271 -18.40 -1.72 -18.75
N MET A 272 -17.66 -1.09 -17.85
CA MET A 272 -18.19 -0.45 -16.64
C MET A 272 -18.00 1.06 -16.75
N GLN A 273 -19.08 1.81 -16.60
CA GLN A 273 -19.05 3.27 -16.64
C GLN A 273 -18.74 3.81 -15.23
N PRO A 274 -17.90 4.84 -15.11
CA PRO A 274 -17.51 5.37 -13.82
C PRO A 274 -18.66 6.10 -13.12
N ALA A 275 -18.60 6.13 -11.79
CA ALA A 275 -19.44 6.98 -10.96
C ALA A 275 -18.58 7.64 -9.89
N VAL A 276 -18.83 8.93 -9.63
CA VAL A 276 -18.11 9.71 -8.62
C VAL A 276 -19.09 10.15 -7.55
N THR A 277 -18.76 9.88 -6.29
CA THR A 277 -19.52 10.33 -5.12
C THR A 277 -18.76 11.43 -4.40
N VAL A 278 -19.47 12.48 -4.00
CA VAL A 278 -18.97 13.53 -3.11
C VAL A 278 -19.24 13.13 -1.67
N LEU A 279 -18.21 13.17 -0.85
CA LEU A 279 -18.30 12.97 0.60
C LEU A 279 -18.20 14.31 1.31
N ASN A 280 -19.04 14.50 2.33
CA ASN A 280 -19.07 15.68 3.19
C ASN A 280 -17.97 15.62 4.26
N ASN A 281 -17.98 16.63 5.13
CA ASN A 281 -17.09 16.77 6.25
C ASN A 281 -17.33 15.78 7.41
N LYS A 282 -18.11 14.72 7.18
CA LYS A 282 -18.29 13.57 8.08
C LYS A 282 -17.90 12.26 7.40
N GLY A 283 -17.30 12.32 6.20
CA GLY A 283 -17.00 11.15 5.38
C GLY A 283 -18.24 10.46 4.81
N GLN A 284 -19.42 11.06 4.92
CA GLN A 284 -20.68 10.52 4.41
C GLN A 284 -21.00 11.13 3.05
N LYS A 285 -21.80 10.44 2.23
CA LYS A 285 -22.28 11.01 0.96
C LYS A 285 -22.95 12.37 1.19
N ASP A 286 -22.48 13.40 0.51
CA ASP A 286 -23.07 14.73 0.54
C ASP A 286 -24.31 14.78 -0.36
N THR A 287 -25.47 14.44 0.20
CA THR A 287 -26.74 14.45 -0.55
C THR A 287 -27.20 15.84 -0.96
N THR A 288 -26.54 16.92 -0.50
CA THR A 288 -26.89 18.30 -0.86
C THR A 288 -26.08 18.80 -2.07
N PHE A 289 -25.00 18.11 -2.42
CA PHE A 289 -24.16 18.47 -3.55
C PHE A 289 -24.83 18.12 -4.88
N ASN A 290 -25.02 19.14 -5.73
CA ASN A 290 -25.57 18.99 -7.09
C ASN A 290 -24.69 19.69 -8.16
N GLY A 291 -23.42 19.94 -7.83
CA GLY A 291 -22.47 20.60 -8.72
C GLY A 291 -21.95 19.70 -9.85
N THR A 292 -21.22 20.31 -10.78
CA THR A 292 -20.61 19.62 -11.93
C THR A 292 -19.39 18.78 -11.51
N ILE A 293 -19.29 17.56 -12.02
CA ILE A 293 -18.09 16.71 -11.96
C ILE A 293 -17.66 16.40 -13.39
N THR A 294 -16.36 16.56 -13.67
CA THR A 294 -15.75 16.32 -14.99
C THR A 294 -14.71 15.22 -14.90
N LEU A 295 -14.75 14.30 -15.86
CA LEU A 295 -13.72 13.28 -16.08
C LEU A 295 -12.82 13.65 -17.27
N ALA A 296 -11.53 13.38 -17.15
CA ALA A 296 -10.56 13.50 -18.24
C ALA A 296 -9.57 12.33 -18.19
N ILE A 297 -8.92 12.01 -19.31
CA ILE A 297 -7.79 11.06 -19.29
C ILE A 297 -6.64 11.69 -18.52
N LYS A 298 -6.08 10.97 -17.55
CA LYS A 298 -4.91 11.40 -16.80
C LYS A 298 -3.72 11.53 -17.74
N SER A 299 -3.02 12.67 -17.69
CA SER A 299 -1.81 12.91 -18.47
C SER A 299 -0.73 11.85 -18.16
N GLY A 300 0.00 11.42 -19.19
CA GLY A 300 1.03 10.39 -19.07
C GLY A 300 0.49 8.95 -18.99
N THR A 301 -0.82 8.74 -19.13
CA THR A 301 -1.43 7.40 -19.18
C THR A 301 -1.95 7.06 -20.56
N GLY A 302 -2.03 5.77 -20.87
CA GLY A 302 -2.57 5.30 -22.15
C GLY A 302 -1.75 5.74 -23.37
N THR A 303 -2.43 5.95 -24.49
CA THR A 303 -1.79 6.35 -25.75
C THR A 303 -1.88 7.86 -25.96
N SER A 304 -0.74 8.48 -26.33
CA SER A 304 -0.67 9.92 -26.55
C SER A 304 -1.69 10.40 -27.61
N GLY A 305 -2.36 11.51 -27.29
CA GLY A 305 -3.42 12.10 -28.10
C GLY A 305 -4.71 11.29 -28.14
N ALA A 306 -4.92 10.35 -27.22
CA ALA A 306 -6.23 9.75 -26.99
C ALA A 306 -7.20 10.81 -26.42
N ALA A 307 -8.47 10.67 -26.77
CA ALA A 307 -9.56 11.49 -26.27
C ALA A 307 -10.60 10.61 -25.57
N LEU A 308 -11.09 11.11 -24.43
CA LEU A 308 -12.31 10.61 -23.81
C LEU A 308 -13.49 11.18 -24.59
N THR A 309 -14.33 10.29 -25.09
CA THR A 309 -15.52 10.61 -25.88
C THR A 309 -16.77 10.29 -25.06
N GLY A 310 -17.92 10.86 -25.45
CA GLY A 310 -19.17 10.80 -24.67
C GLY A 310 -19.35 11.99 -23.73
N THR A 311 -20.27 11.89 -22.78
CA THR A 311 -20.58 12.97 -21.82
C THR A 311 -19.66 12.90 -20.61
N ALA A 312 -18.51 13.57 -20.70
CA ALA A 312 -17.48 13.56 -19.66
C ALA A 312 -17.73 14.56 -18.51
N THR A 313 -18.75 15.40 -18.60
CA THR A 313 -19.15 16.33 -17.53
C THR A 313 -20.61 16.09 -17.17
N VAL A 314 -20.85 15.80 -15.89
CA VAL A 314 -22.18 15.44 -15.37
C VAL A 314 -22.44 16.23 -14.08
N ASN A 315 -23.65 16.76 -13.92
CA ASN A 315 -24.09 17.28 -12.63
C ASN A 315 -24.38 16.12 -11.68
N ALA A 316 -23.83 16.18 -10.47
CA ALA A 316 -24.19 15.25 -9.43
C ALA A 316 -25.67 15.40 -9.07
N VAL A 317 -26.32 14.28 -8.74
CA VAL A 317 -27.67 14.25 -8.17
C VAL A 317 -27.56 13.62 -6.80
N ALA A 318 -27.91 14.37 -5.75
CA ALA A 318 -27.75 13.95 -4.37
C ALA A 318 -26.33 13.41 -4.06
N GLY A 319 -25.31 14.13 -4.53
CA GLY A 319 -23.90 13.84 -4.29
C GLY A 319 -23.27 12.81 -5.22
N VAL A 320 -23.99 12.26 -6.20
CA VAL A 320 -23.44 11.25 -7.12
C VAL A 320 -23.53 11.73 -8.57
N ALA A 321 -22.40 11.77 -9.27
CA ALA A 321 -22.35 11.88 -10.73
C ALA A 321 -22.16 10.48 -11.32
N THR A 322 -23.17 9.99 -12.03
CA THR A 322 -23.11 8.72 -12.78
C THR A 322 -22.86 9.03 -14.24
N PHE A 323 -21.79 8.47 -14.80
CA PHE A 323 -21.44 8.66 -16.20
C PHE A 323 -22.00 7.53 -17.05
N SER A 324 -22.22 7.80 -18.34
CA SER A 324 -22.69 6.81 -19.30
C SER A 324 -22.17 7.12 -20.69
N GLY A 325 -21.93 6.09 -21.49
CA GLY A 325 -21.49 6.23 -22.89
C GLY A 325 -20.08 6.78 -23.05
N LEU A 326 -19.27 6.82 -21.98
CA LEU A 326 -17.86 7.16 -22.09
C LEU A 326 -17.12 6.09 -22.87
N ALA A 327 -16.24 6.52 -23.77
CA ALA A 327 -15.40 5.65 -24.60
C ALA A 327 -14.05 6.33 -24.87
N VAL A 328 -13.02 5.57 -25.22
CA VAL A 328 -11.70 6.10 -25.57
C VAL A 328 -11.38 5.80 -27.03
N ASN A 329 -10.91 6.81 -27.75
CA ASN A 329 -10.74 6.74 -29.21
C ASN A 329 -9.40 6.15 -29.69
N LYS A 330 -8.56 5.66 -28.78
CA LYS A 330 -7.30 4.97 -29.09
C LYS A 330 -7.11 3.75 -28.20
N ALA A 331 -6.76 2.63 -28.81
CA ALA A 331 -6.31 1.45 -28.07
C ALA A 331 -5.02 1.77 -27.30
N GLY A 332 -4.85 1.17 -26.13
CA GLY A 332 -3.71 1.42 -25.24
C GLY A 332 -3.91 0.77 -23.88
N THR A 333 -2.85 0.73 -23.09
CA THR A 333 -2.86 0.12 -21.75
C THR A 333 -2.71 1.15 -20.65
N ALA A 334 -3.15 0.80 -19.44
CA ALA A 334 -2.98 1.59 -18.22
C ALA A 334 -3.56 3.02 -18.30
N TYR A 335 -4.66 3.22 -19.04
CA TYR A 335 -5.43 4.46 -18.96
C TYR A 335 -5.95 4.67 -17.54
N GLN A 336 -5.95 5.93 -17.07
CA GLN A 336 -6.65 6.34 -15.85
C GLN A 336 -7.50 7.57 -16.16
N LEU A 337 -8.61 7.72 -15.44
CA LEU A 337 -9.43 8.92 -15.49
C LEU A 337 -9.16 9.79 -14.26
N THR A 338 -9.05 11.10 -14.46
CA THR A 338 -9.04 12.10 -13.40
C THR A 338 -10.44 12.68 -13.26
N ALA A 339 -11.03 12.58 -12.06
CA ALA A 339 -12.26 13.27 -11.71
C ALA A 339 -11.95 14.60 -11.02
N SER A 340 -12.61 15.68 -11.46
CA SER A 340 -12.45 17.02 -10.87
C SER A 340 -13.79 17.72 -10.68
N SER A 341 -13.86 18.56 -9.65
CA SER A 341 -14.97 19.45 -9.36
C SER A 341 -14.44 20.66 -8.59
N ALA A 342 -15.08 21.83 -8.75
CA ALA A 342 -14.63 23.05 -8.09
C ALA A 342 -14.69 22.92 -6.57
N GLY A 343 -13.60 23.28 -5.88
CA GLY A 343 -13.50 23.18 -4.42
C GLY A 343 -13.05 21.82 -3.89
N PHE A 344 -12.78 20.84 -4.76
CA PHE A 344 -12.29 19.52 -4.37
C PHE A 344 -10.92 19.22 -4.98
N GLN A 345 -10.11 18.43 -4.26
CA GLN A 345 -8.93 17.81 -4.85
C GLN A 345 -9.36 16.80 -5.92
N ALA A 346 -8.67 16.81 -7.07
CA ALA A 346 -8.90 15.84 -8.12
C ALA A 346 -8.43 14.45 -7.69
N ILE A 347 -9.16 13.43 -8.11
CA ILE A 347 -8.86 12.01 -7.81
C ILE A 347 -8.68 11.22 -9.09
N GLU A 348 -8.01 10.07 -8.99
CA GLU A 348 -7.70 9.21 -10.12
C GLU A 348 -8.42 7.86 -9.99
N SER A 349 -8.85 7.30 -11.12
CA SER A 349 -9.44 5.96 -11.19
C SER A 349 -8.38 4.87 -11.09
N ALA A 350 -8.81 3.62 -10.91
CA ALA A 350 -7.97 2.47 -11.23
C ALA A 350 -7.57 2.49 -12.71
N ALA A 351 -6.44 1.85 -13.02
CA ALA A 351 -5.97 1.71 -14.39
C ALA A 351 -6.84 0.70 -15.18
N PHE A 352 -7.14 1.01 -16.44
CA PHE A 352 -7.89 0.14 -17.35
C PHE A 352 -7.27 0.15 -18.76
N ASN A 353 -7.65 -0.82 -19.58
CA ASN A 353 -7.11 -1.00 -20.93
C ASN A 353 -8.18 -0.78 -22.00
N ILE A 354 -7.74 -0.29 -23.16
CA ILE A 354 -8.57 -0.18 -24.36
C ILE A 354 -7.99 -1.11 -25.42
N SER A 355 -8.72 -2.17 -25.77
CA SER A 355 -8.28 -3.13 -26.77
C SER A 355 -8.45 -2.59 -28.18
N LYS A 356 -7.64 -3.11 -29.11
CA LYS A 356 -7.85 -2.88 -30.54
C LYS A 356 -9.09 -3.63 -31.00
N ALA A 357 -9.81 -3.06 -31.96
CA ALA A 357 -10.84 -3.79 -32.67
C ALA A 357 -10.25 -4.94 -33.49
N SER A 358 -11.01 -6.02 -33.65
CA SER A 358 -10.62 -7.14 -34.51
C SER A 358 -10.46 -6.68 -35.96
N GLN A 359 -9.42 -7.17 -36.62
CA GLN A 359 -9.12 -6.87 -38.01
C GLN A 359 -9.14 -8.14 -38.85
N ALA A 360 -9.88 -8.13 -39.97
CA ALA A 360 -9.80 -9.16 -40.99
C ALA A 360 -9.17 -8.59 -42.27
N ILE A 361 -8.39 -9.41 -42.97
CA ILE A 361 -7.95 -9.16 -44.34
C ILE A 361 -8.65 -10.19 -45.22
N THR A 362 -9.42 -9.72 -46.21
CA THR A 362 -10.13 -10.57 -47.16
C THR A 362 -9.48 -10.43 -48.52
N PHE A 363 -8.84 -11.49 -48.99
CA PHE A 363 -8.24 -11.56 -50.32
C PHE A 363 -9.32 -11.81 -51.37
N ALA A 364 -9.18 -11.16 -52.54
CA ALA A 364 -9.90 -11.57 -53.73
C ALA A 364 -9.43 -12.96 -54.20
N PRO A 365 -10.22 -13.67 -55.02
CA PRO A 365 -9.79 -14.95 -55.59
C PRO A 365 -8.40 -14.85 -56.21
N ALA A 366 -7.53 -15.81 -55.87
CA ALA A 366 -6.19 -15.84 -56.40
C ALA A 366 -6.22 -15.96 -57.94
N PRO A 367 -5.36 -15.24 -58.66
CA PRO A 367 -5.19 -15.43 -60.10
C PRO A 367 -4.82 -16.89 -60.40
N VAL A 368 -5.64 -17.59 -61.18
CA VAL A 368 -5.43 -19.01 -61.52
C VAL A 368 -4.64 -19.16 -62.81
N GLY A 369 -3.85 -20.24 -62.89
CA GLY A 369 -3.17 -20.64 -64.12
C GLY A 369 -1.99 -19.77 -64.56
N LYS A 370 -1.43 -18.96 -63.65
CA LYS A 370 -0.26 -18.11 -63.94
C LYS A 370 1.02 -18.93 -64.09
N ARG A 371 1.80 -18.61 -65.12
CA ARG A 371 3.09 -19.23 -65.44
C ARG A 371 4.19 -18.18 -65.50
N TYR A 372 5.45 -18.63 -65.43
CA TYR A 372 6.59 -17.76 -65.69
C TYR A 372 6.46 -17.10 -67.07
N LEU A 373 6.86 -15.83 -67.15
CA LEU A 373 6.78 -14.97 -68.34
C LEU A 373 5.37 -14.54 -68.75
N ASP A 374 4.33 -14.86 -67.97
CA ASP A 374 3.02 -14.25 -68.18
C ASP A 374 3.09 -12.73 -67.98
N ALA A 375 2.17 -12.01 -68.64
CA ALA A 375 2.02 -10.57 -68.40
C ALA A 375 1.75 -10.30 -66.90
N PRO A 376 2.27 -9.18 -66.35
CA PRO A 376 2.04 -8.81 -64.96
C PRO A 376 0.55 -8.83 -64.60
N PHE A 377 0.25 -9.27 -63.38
CA PHE A 377 -1.13 -9.39 -62.91
C PHE A 377 -1.29 -8.76 -61.53
N THR A 378 -2.52 -8.36 -61.21
CA THR A 378 -2.83 -7.72 -59.93
C THR A 378 -3.41 -8.71 -58.94
N ILE A 379 -3.07 -8.50 -57.67
CA ILE A 379 -3.76 -9.08 -56.54
C ILE A 379 -4.53 -8.00 -55.80
N SER A 380 -5.55 -8.37 -55.05
CA SER A 380 -6.26 -7.41 -54.21
C SER A 380 -6.77 -8.07 -52.94
N ALA A 381 -6.90 -7.26 -51.91
CA ALA A 381 -7.40 -7.61 -50.61
C ALA A 381 -7.97 -6.36 -49.99
N THR A 382 -8.99 -6.54 -49.16
CA THR A 382 -9.60 -5.47 -48.39
C THR A 382 -9.38 -5.73 -46.92
N SER A 383 -9.29 -4.66 -46.15
CA SER A 383 -9.14 -4.71 -44.70
C SER A 383 -10.45 -4.25 -44.07
N SER A 384 -10.93 -4.93 -43.03
CA SER A 384 -12.17 -4.58 -42.33
C SER A 384 -12.15 -3.18 -41.69
N SER A 385 -10.98 -2.62 -41.38
CA SER A 385 -10.81 -1.22 -40.92
C SER A 385 -10.77 -0.18 -42.03
N GLY A 386 -10.69 -0.58 -43.31
CA GLY A 386 -10.45 0.34 -44.43
C GLY A 386 -9.00 0.86 -44.51
N LEU A 387 -8.10 0.41 -43.63
CA LEU A 387 -6.67 0.67 -43.77
C LEU A 387 -6.13 0.00 -45.05
N ALA A 388 -5.15 0.65 -45.69
CA ALA A 388 -4.53 0.13 -46.90
C ALA A 388 -3.84 -1.21 -46.64
N VAL A 389 -3.97 -2.15 -47.58
CA VAL A 389 -3.23 -3.42 -47.58
C VAL A 389 -2.00 -3.25 -48.46
N SER A 390 -0.82 -3.51 -47.88
CA SER A 390 0.44 -3.58 -48.60
C SER A 390 0.86 -5.02 -48.82
N TYR A 391 1.44 -5.30 -49.98
CA TYR A 391 1.99 -6.61 -50.32
C TYR A 391 3.51 -6.52 -50.37
N SER A 392 4.17 -7.57 -49.91
CA SER A 392 5.61 -7.74 -50.03
C SER A 392 5.90 -9.16 -50.48
N ASP A 393 6.92 -9.31 -51.29
CA ASP A 393 7.49 -10.61 -51.55
C ASP A 393 8.29 -11.08 -50.32
N ALA A 394 8.00 -12.31 -49.87
CA ALA A 394 8.68 -12.92 -48.73
C ALA A 394 10.00 -13.60 -49.14
N ASN A 395 10.22 -13.85 -50.44
CA ASN A 395 11.40 -14.51 -50.96
C ASN A 395 12.03 -13.74 -52.13
N PRO A 396 12.87 -12.74 -51.85
CA PRO A 396 13.44 -11.87 -52.89
C PRO A 396 14.40 -12.58 -53.86
N ASN A 397 14.70 -13.87 -53.65
CA ASN A 397 15.57 -14.67 -54.52
C ASN A 397 14.78 -15.57 -55.47
N ASP A 398 13.45 -15.50 -55.47
CA ASP A 398 12.66 -16.21 -56.48
C ASP A 398 12.40 -15.37 -57.72
N ALA A 399 11.76 -15.98 -58.71
CA ALA A 399 11.48 -15.35 -59.98
C ALA A 399 10.17 -14.54 -59.95
N CYS A 400 9.76 -13.99 -58.81
CA CYS A 400 8.61 -13.10 -58.66
C CYS A 400 9.06 -11.76 -58.06
N THR A 401 8.42 -10.68 -58.47
CA THR A 401 8.59 -9.37 -57.82
C THR A 401 7.22 -8.75 -57.57
N VAL A 402 7.10 -8.05 -56.44
CA VAL A 402 5.88 -7.38 -56.00
C VAL A 402 6.12 -5.88 -55.97
N SER A 403 5.34 -5.12 -56.74
CA SER A 403 5.33 -3.65 -56.71
C SER A 403 3.91 -3.15 -56.50
N GLY A 404 3.62 -2.62 -55.30
CA GLY A 404 2.26 -2.33 -54.88
C GLY A 404 1.41 -3.60 -54.90
N ALA A 405 0.37 -3.60 -55.72
CA ALA A 405 -0.53 -4.73 -55.92
C ALA A 405 -0.23 -5.57 -57.18
N VAL A 406 0.83 -5.23 -57.92
CA VAL A 406 1.22 -5.89 -59.17
C VAL A 406 2.30 -6.94 -58.90
N ILE A 407 2.06 -8.16 -59.37
CA ILE A 407 3.05 -9.25 -59.39
C ILE A 407 3.60 -9.38 -60.80
N THR A 408 4.93 -9.44 -60.90
CA THR A 408 5.65 -9.74 -62.14
C THR A 408 6.48 -11.00 -61.96
N THR A 409 6.28 -11.99 -62.83
CA THR A 409 7.11 -13.20 -62.86
C THR A 409 8.25 -13.02 -63.88
N ILE A 410 9.48 -13.20 -63.43
CA ILE A 410 10.71 -13.14 -64.23
C ILE A 410 11.31 -14.55 -64.42
N TRP A 411 12.34 -14.67 -65.26
CA TRP A 411 13.09 -15.92 -65.39
C TRP A 411 14.04 -16.07 -64.17
N PRO A 412 14.19 -17.27 -63.58
CA PRO A 412 15.10 -17.49 -62.46
C PRO A 412 16.58 -17.27 -62.81
#